data_AF-A0A928MPG1-F1
#
_entry.id   AF-A0A928MPG1-F1
#
_cell.length_a   1.000
_cell.length_b   1.000
_cell.length_c   1.000
_cell.angle_alpha   90.00
_cell.angle_beta   90.00
_cell.angle_gamma   90.00
#
_symmetry.space_group_name_H-M   'P 1'
#
loop_
_entity.id
_entity.type
_entity.pdbx_description
1 polymer ?
#
loop_
_entity_poly.entity_id
_entity_poly.type
_entity_poly.pdbx_seq_one_letter_code
_entity_poly.pdbx_strand_id
1 'polypeptide(L)'
;MKKIVSLALLLAMMVAIFASCMGTTPDAAAEAATAITVDEVNFAIPVEIDGGESTTYTIEQAKAHELTKIYASYRYGGEDSWSGPQVTTAIFEGVKIKDFLADIGCPNATGLTVYHSDSEWYKEPFEYSAELIQEDGSLIAWIQNKTEIVKNSTTFVALVCENGGVNDMCSSIAKIVVHQ
;
A
#
# COMPACT_ATOMS: atom_id res chain seq x y z
N MET A 1 -9.32 60.83 2.80
CA MET A 1 -10.15 59.89 2.00
C MET A 1 -9.76 58.48 2.41
N LYS A 2 -10.58 57.82 3.23
CA LYS A 2 -10.29 56.48 3.77
C LYS A 2 -10.63 55.43 2.70
N LYS A 3 -9.65 54.64 2.26
CA LYS A 3 -9.87 53.48 1.39
C LYS A 3 -10.62 52.41 2.21
N ILE A 4 -11.92 52.31 1.99
CA ILE A 4 -12.70 51.15 2.45
C ILE A 4 -12.32 50.04 1.47
N VAL A 5 -11.33 49.23 1.84
CA VAL A 5 -11.12 47.94 1.20
C VAL A 5 -12.34 47.11 1.56
N SER A 6 -13.19 46.87 0.57
CA SER A 6 -14.44 46.13 0.75
C SER A 6 -14.16 44.78 1.41
N LEU A 7 -14.93 44.45 2.45
CA LEU A 7 -14.89 43.15 3.13
C LEU A 7 -15.03 41.97 2.14
N ALA A 8 -15.68 42.21 1.00
CA ALA A 8 -15.78 41.25 -0.10
C ALA A 8 -14.43 40.93 -0.77
N LEU A 9 -13.50 41.89 -0.82
CA LEU A 9 -12.16 41.69 -1.40
C LEU A 9 -11.25 40.88 -0.46
N LEU A 10 -11.38 41.08 0.86
CA LEU A 10 -10.67 40.26 1.85
C LEU A 10 -11.21 38.82 1.88
N LEU A 11 -12.54 38.65 1.75
CA LEU A 11 -13.17 37.34 1.74
C LEU A 11 -12.82 36.55 0.46
N ALA A 12 -12.77 37.23 -0.69
CA ALA A 12 -12.34 36.60 -1.96
C ALA A 12 -10.88 36.12 -1.92
N MET A 13 -10.00 36.83 -1.18
CA MET A 13 -8.60 36.44 -1.06
C MET A 13 -8.40 35.25 -0.09
N MET A 14 -9.21 35.13 0.96
CA MET A 14 -9.18 33.96 1.86
C MET A 14 -9.71 32.68 1.20
N VAL A 15 -10.73 32.79 0.32
CA VAL A 15 -11.28 31.62 -0.41
C VAL A 15 -10.27 31.09 -1.45
N ALA A 16 -9.50 31.97 -2.08
CA ALA A 16 -8.48 31.56 -3.05
C ALA A 16 -7.29 30.82 -2.41
N ILE A 17 -6.95 31.14 -1.15
CA ILE A 17 -5.83 30.48 -0.43
C ILE A 17 -6.23 29.08 0.08
N PHE A 18 -7.51 28.84 0.40
CA PHE A 18 -7.99 27.50 0.76
C PHE A 18 -8.17 26.56 -0.45
N ALA A 19 -8.29 27.11 -1.66
CA ALA A 19 -8.45 26.32 -2.88
C ALA A 19 -7.13 25.70 -3.39
N SER A 20 -5.96 26.21 -2.96
CA SER A 20 -4.66 25.68 -3.39
C SER A 20 -4.04 24.66 -2.44
N CYS A 21 -4.68 24.36 -1.30
CA CYS A 21 -4.20 23.37 -0.32
C CYS A 21 -5.04 22.09 -0.27
N MET A 22 -6.08 21.96 -1.10
CA MET A 22 -6.77 20.70 -1.29
C MET A 22 -6.10 19.96 -2.44
N GLY A 23 -5.36 18.90 -2.09
CA GLY A 23 -4.86 17.93 -3.05
C GLY A 23 -5.96 17.56 -4.02
N THR A 24 -5.59 17.47 -5.29
CA THR A 24 -6.47 17.08 -6.39
C THR A 24 -7.39 15.95 -5.91
N THR A 25 -8.70 16.23 -5.90
CA THR A 25 -9.73 15.19 -5.85
C THR A 25 -9.31 14.08 -6.80
N PRO A 26 -9.25 12.80 -6.38
CA PRO A 26 -8.91 11.71 -7.28
C PRO A 26 -9.84 11.82 -8.49
N ASP A 27 -9.20 11.89 -9.64
CA ASP A 27 -9.79 12.22 -10.92
C ASP A 27 -11.08 11.41 -11.14
N ALA A 28 -12.20 12.11 -11.33
CA ALA A 28 -13.46 11.50 -11.76
C ALA A 28 -13.34 10.85 -13.16
N ALA A 29 -12.19 10.96 -13.83
CA ALA A 29 -11.86 10.22 -15.04
C ALA A 29 -11.55 8.72 -14.81
N ALA A 30 -11.54 8.21 -13.57
CA ALA A 30 -11.28 6.78 -13.29
C ALA A 30 -12.52 5.84 -13.38
N GLU A 31 -13.67 6.33 -13.86
CA GLU A 31 -14.90 5.53 -14.07
C GLU A 31 -15.06 5.05 -15.52
N ALA A 32 -14.08 4.29 -16.00
CA ALA A 32 -14.29 3.28 -17.04
C ALA A 32 -13.15 2.26 -16.97
N ALA A 33 -13.07 1.52 -15.87
CA ALA A 33 -12.12 0.43 -15.74
C ALA A 33 -12.88 -0.89 -15.82
N THR A 34 -12.58 -1.64 -16.86
CA THR A 34 -12.96 -3.04 -17.02
C THR A 34 -12.67 -3.78 -15.72
N ALA A 35 -13.63 -4.53 -15.21
CA ALA A 35 -13.41 -5.41 -14.06
C ALA A 35 -12.29 -6.40 -14.43
N ILE A 36 -11.15 -6.31 -13.74
CA ILE A 36 -10.09 -7.31 -13.86
C ILE A 36 -10.52 -8.53 -13.04
N THR A 37 -10.62 -9.68 -13.71
CA THR A 37 -10.79 -10.97 -13.06
C THR A 37 -9.43 -11.38 -12.47
N VAL A 38 -9.39 -11.69 -11.17
CA VAL A 38 -8.19 -12.07 -10.37
C VAL A 38 -7.53 -13.38 -10.85
N ASP A 39 -7.93 -13.91 -12.01
CA ASP A 39 -7.53 -15.20 -12.54
C ASP A 39 -6.18 -15.23 -13.25
N GLU A 40 -5.57 -14.08 -13.52
CA GLU A 40 -4.25 -13.98 -14.17
C GLU A 40 -3.09 -13.77 -13.17
N VAL A 41 -3.39 -13.51 -11.90
CA VAL A 41 -2.41 -13.37 -10.84
C VAL A 41 -1.85 -14.74 -10.45
N ASN A 42 -0.55 -14.94 -10.61
CA ASN A 42 0.14 -16.12 -10.09
C ASN A 42 1.25 -15.68 -9.12
N PHE A 43 0.89 -15.50 -7.84
CA PHE A 43 1.88 -15.27 -6.78
C PHE A 43 1.91 -16.42 -5.77
N ALA A 44 3.09 -16.66 -5.23
CA ALA A 44 3.34 -17.54 -4.10
C ALA A 44 4.40 -16.89 -3.21
N ILE A 45 4.04 -16.59 -1.96
CA ILE A 45 4.91 -15.89 -1.01
C ILE A 45 5.44 -16.93 0.00
N PRO A 46 6.75 -17.17 0.05
CA PRO A 46 7.36 -17.90 1.15
C PRO A 46 7.09 -17.19 2.48
N VAL A 47 6.59 -17.94 3.47
CA VAL A 47 6.31 -17.45 4.82
C VAL A 47 7.09 -18.29 5.83
N GLU A 48 7.89 -17.63 6.64
CA GLU A 48 8.59 -18.23 7.77
C GLU A 48 7.90 -17.79 9.06
N ILE A 49 7.63 -18.73 9.97
CA ILE A 49 7.05 -18.43 11.27
C ILE A 49 8.15 -18.59 12.31
N ASP A 50 8.44 -17.55 13.08
CA ASP A 50 9.49 -17.60 14.09
C ASP A 50 9.21 -18.69 15.12
N GLY A 51 10.14 -19.64 15.24
CA GLY A 51 10.00 -20.80 16.12
C GLY A 51 8.97 -21.84 15.65
N GLY A 52 8.43 -21.71 14.45
CA GLY A 52 7.44 -22.59 13.84
C GLY A 52 7.88 -23.24 12.53
N GLU A 53 6.93 -23.83 11.81
CA GLU A 53 7.16 -24.39 10.47
C GLU A 53 6.95 -23.32 9.40
N SER A 54 7.78 -23.34 8.35
CA SER A 54 7.59 -22.47 7.19
C SER A 54 6.44 -22.96 6.31
N THR A 55 5.74 -22.03 5.68
CA THR A 55 4.65 -22.30 4.73
C THR A 55 4.79 -21.41 3.49
N THR A 56 3.86 -21.56 2.55
CA THR A 56 3.75 -20.70 1.36
C THR A 56 2.32 -20.18 1.30
N TYR A 57 2.16 -18.86 1.14
CA TYR A 57 0.87 -18.23 0.91
C TYR A 57 0.63 -18.02 -0.58
N THR A 58 -0.43 -18.61 -1.13
CA THR A 58 -0.73 -18.59 -2.56
C THR A 58 -1.90 -17.68 -2.91
N ILE A 59 -2.01 -17.35 -4.19
CA ILE A 59 -3.16 -16.62 -4.72
C ILE A 59 -4.50 -17.35 -4.47
N GLU A 60 -4.54 -18.69 -4.48
CA GLU A 60 -5.77 -19.44 -4.21
C GLU A 60 -6.26 -19.24 -2.78
N GLN A 61 -5.35 -19.16 -1.81
CA GLN A 61 -5.70 -18.82 -0.43
C GLN A 61 -6.21 -17.39 -0.37
N ALA A 62 -5.54 -16.45 -1.04
CA ALA A 62 -5.96 -15.06 -1.09
C ALA A 62 -7.34 -14.87 -1.75
N LYS A 63 -7.66 -15.65 -2.80
CA LYS A 63 -8.96 -15.67 -3.49
C LYS A 63 -10.12 -16.20 -2.64
N ALA A 64 -9.83 -16.90 -1.54
CA ALA A 64 -10.88 -17.32 -0.61
C ALA A 64 -11.45 -16.14 0.19
N HIS A 65 -10.78 -14.99 0.18
CA HIS A 65 -11.19 -13.78 0.88
C HIS A 65 -11.83 -12.74 -0.03
N GLU A 66 -12.67 -11.90 0.56
CA GLU A 66 -13.10 -10.67 -0.11
C GLU A 66 -11.95 -9.66 -0.15
N LEU A 67 -11.70 -9.09 -1.33
CA LEU A 67 -10.66 -8.07 -1.47
C LEU A 67 -11.10 -6.75 -0.82
N THR A 68 -10.20 -6.20 -0.02
CA THR A 68 -10.35 -4.88 0.60
C THR A 68 -9.65 -3.84 -0.27
N LYS A 69 -10.23 -2.64 -0.34
CA LYS A 69 -9.65 -1.50 -1.03
C LYS A 69 -9.25 -0.42 -0.04
N ILE A 70 -8.04 0.12 -0.17
CA ILE A 70 -7.55 1.24 0.64
C ILE A 70 -6.98 2.34 -0.26
N TYR A 71 -6.96 3.56 0.26
CA TYR A 71 -6.24 4.69 -0.36
C TYR A 71 -4.95 4.90 0.43
N ALA A 72 -3.80 4.62 -0.17
CA ALA A 72 -2.52 4.76 0.52
C ALA A 72 -1.56 5.65 -0.28
N SER A 73 -0.76 6.42 0.45
CA SER A 73 0.34 7.20 -0.12
C SER A 73 1.66 6.49 0.13
N TYR A 74 2.47 6.36 -0.91
CA TYR A 74 3.76 5.68 -0.84
C TYR A 74 4.85 6.51 -1.53
N ARG A 75 6.08 6.35 -1.07
CA ARG A 75 7.26 6.95 -1.69
C ARG A 75 7.79 6.03 -2.78
N TYR A 76 8.05 6.60 -3.95
CA TYR A 76 8.78 5.95 -5.04
C TYR A 76 9.99 6.78 -5.45
N GLY A 77 11.08 6.10 -5.79
CA GLY A 77 12.39 6.70 -6.03
C GLY A 77 13.18 6.91 -4.73
N GLY A 78 14.41 6.40 -4.69
CA GLY A 78 15.33 6.62 -3.57
C GLY A 78 15.82 8.07 -3.50
N GLU A 79 16.56 8.41 -2.44
CA GLU A 79 17.22 9.72 -2.31
C GLU A 79 18.14 10.02 -3.51
N ASP A 80 18.69 8.96 -4.12
CA ASP A 80 19.57 9.02 -5.28
C ASP A 80 18.84 8.99 -6.63
N SER A 81 17.48 8.99 -6.64
CA SER A 81 16.74 9.03 -7.90
C SER A 81 16.94 10.40 -8.58
N TRP A 82 17.10 10.42 -9.90
CA TRP A 82 17.26 11.65 -10.68
C TRP A 82 16.10 12.65 -10.49
N SER A 83 14.93 12.14 -10.13
CA SER A 83 13.72 12.90 -9.83
C SER A 83 13.51 13.22 -8.34
N GLY A 84 14.44 12.81 -7.46
CA GLY A 84 14.26 12.83 -6.00
C GLY A 84 13.16 11.88 -5.52
N PRO A 85 12.90 11.81 -4.20
CA PRO A 85 11.81 11.02 -3.65
C PRO A 85 10.46 11.64 -4.04
N GLN A 86 9.60 10.84 -4.68
CA GLN A 86 8.24 11.24 -5.06
C GLN A 86 7.25 10.55 -4.14
N VAL A 87 6.29 11.29 -3.58
CA VAL A 87 5.15 10.69 -2.87
C VAL A 87 3.99 10.65 -3.84
N THR A 88 3.40 9.47 -4.01
CA THR A 88 2.23 9.26 -4.85
C THR A 88 1.15 8.55 -4.06
N THR A 89 -0.11 8.76 -4.43
CA THR A 89 -1.27 8.12 -3.81
C THR A 89 -1.92 7.21 -4.83
N ALA A 90 -2.31 6.01 -4.41
CA ALA A 90 -3.03 5.06 -5.26
C ALA A 90 -4.10 4.31 -4.46
N ILE A 91 -5.04 3.71 -5.20
CA ILE A 91 -5.97 2.74 -4.64
C ILE A 91 -5.30 1.37 -4.71
N PHE A 92 -5.18 0.70 -3.58
CA PHE A 92 -4.68 -0.67 -3.50
C PHE A 92 -5.83 -1.62 -3.19
N GLU A 93 -5.81 -2.79 -3.82
CA GLU A 93 -6.76 -3.86 -3.52
C GLU A 93 -6.01 -5.16 -3.21
N GLY A 94 -6.45 -5.85 -2.15
CA GLY A 94 -5.75 -7.02 -1.61
C GLY A 94 -6.46 -7.65 -0.42
N VAL A 95 -5.79 -8.62 0.20
CA VAL A 95 -6.26 -9.30 1.42
C VAL A 95 -5.73 -8.56 2.64
N LYS A 96 -6.55 -8.44 3.69
CA LYS A 96 -6.09 -7.83 4.93
C LYS A 96 -5.00 -8.69 5.57
N ILE A 97 -3.97 -8.06 6.12
CA ILE A 97 -2.86 -8.79 6.75
C ILE A 97 -3.37 -9.68 7.89
N LYS A 98 -4.34 -9.22 8.70
CA LYS A 98 -4.94 -10.04 9.76
C LYS A 98 -5.66 -11.30 9.25
N ASP A 99 -6.25 -11.25 8.06
CA ASP A 99 -6.95 -12.39 7.46
C ASP A 99 -5.91 -13.39 6.90
N PHE A 100 -4.86 -12.88 6.23
CA PHE A 100 -3.67 -13.65 5.88
C PHE A 100 -3.04 -14.35 7.10
N LEU A 101 -2.86 -13.62 8.20
CA LEU A 101 -2.30 -14.15 9.45
C LEU A 101 -3.17 -15.25 10.04
N ALA A 102 -4.49 -15.11 9.99
CA ALA A 102 -5.42 -16.14 10.41
C ALA A 102 -5.31 -17.40 9.54
N ASP A 103 -5.19 -17.26 8.22
CA ASP A 103 -5.04 -18.40 7.29
C ASP A 103 -3.81 -19.25 7.58
N ILE A 104 -2.70 -18.61 7.91
CA ILE A 104 -1.42 -19.29 8.22
C ILE A 104 -1.34 -19.73 9.69
N GLY A 105 -2.42 -19.59 10.47
CA GLY A 105 -2.49 -20.02 11.87
C GLY A 105 -1.75 -19.10 12.86
N CYS A 106 -1.47 -17.85 12.49
CA CYS A 106 -0.76 -16.86 13.30
C CYS A 106 -1.60 -15.60 13.59
N PRO A 107 -2.87 -15.69 14.04
CA PRO A 107 -3.74 -14.52 14.19
C PRO A 107 -3.23 -13.49 15.22
N ASN A 108 -2.38 -13.92 16.16
CA ASN A 108 -1.84 -13.09 17.24
C ASN A 108 -0.39 -12.66 16.97
N ALA A 109 0.05 -12.58 15.71
CA ALA A 109 1.40 -12.16 15.38
C ALA A 109 1.76 -10.81 16.02
N THR A 110 2.98 -10.68 16.51
CA THR A 110 3.52 -9.50 17.20
C THR A 110 4.26 -8.55 16.25
N GLY A 111 4.53 -9.00 15.03
CA GLY A 111 5.15 -8.20 13.98
C GLY A 111 5.40 -9.02 12.72
N LEU A 112 5.85 -8.34 11.66
CA LEU A 112 6.35 -8.97 10.44
C LEU A 112 7.69 -8.36 10.03
N THR A 113 8.66 -9.20 9.68
CA THR A 113 9.82 -8.80 8.87
C THR A 113 9.56 -9.18 7.42
N VAL A 114 9.57 -8.22 6.51
CA VAL A 114 9.30 -8.45 5.09
C VAL A 114 10.54 -8.18 4.26
N TYR A 115 10.97 -9.23 3.55
CA TYR A 115 12.07 -9.18 2.62
C TYR A 115 11.54 -8.91 1.22
N HIS A 116 12.10 -7.91 0.57
CA HIS A 116 11.90 -7.65 -0.85
C HIS A 116 12.81 -8.53 -1.73
N SER A 117 12.46 -8.72 -3.00
CA SER A 117 13.31 -9.45 -3.97
C SER A 117 14.28 -8.54 -4.72
N ASP A 118 14.11 -7.23 -4.62
CA ASP A 118 14.89 -6.23 -5.36
C ASP A 118 16.18 -5.82 -4.63
N SER A 119 17.04 -6.81 -4.37
CA SER A 119 18.23 -6.67 -3.52
C SER A 119 19.22 -5.54 -3.88
N GLU A 120 19.11 -4.93 -5.06
CA GLU A 120 19.99 -3.84 -5.48
C GLU A 120 19.66 -2.50 -4.80
N TRP A 121 18.39 -2.28 -4.42
CA TRP A 121 17.91 -0.97 -3.95
C TRP A 121 17.50 -0.92 -2.48
N TYR A 122 17.19 -2.06 -1.88
CA TYR A 122 16.96 -2.15 -0.44
C TYR A 122 17.90 -3.21 0.12
N LYS A 123 18.60 -2.85 1.19
CA LYS A 123 19.59 -3.74 1.84
C LYS A 123 19.05 -4.31 3.14
N GLU A 124 18.01 -3.68 3.67
CA GLU A 124 17.39 -4.00 4.94
C GLU A 124 15.93 -4.43 4.70
N PRO A 125 15.41 -5.40 5.48
CA PRO A 125 14.00 -5.75 5.42
C PRO A 125 13.12 -4.63 5.99
N PHE A 126 11.82 -4.72 5.71
CA PHE A 126 10.81 -3.84 6.29
C PHE A 126 10.24 -4.48 7.55
N GLU A 127 10.17 -3.71 8.63
CA GLU A 127 9.61 -4.16 9.91
C GLU A 127 8.22 -3.55 10.13
N TYR A 128 7.24 -4.40 10.41
CA TYR A 128 5.87 -3.99 10.71
C TYR A 128 5.50 -4.40 12.13
N SER A 129 4.94 -3.48 12.90
CA SER A 129 4.53 -3.72 14.29
C SER A 129 3.21 -4.49 14.37
N ALA A 130 2.94 -5.10 15.53
CA ALA A 130 1.64 -5.68 15.88
C ALA A 130 0.46 -4.73 15.61
N GLU A 131 0.63 -3.43 15.93
CA GLU A 131 -0.42 -2.43 15.73
C GLU A 131 -0.78 -2.32 14.24
N LEU A 132 0.23 -2.09 13.39
CA LEU A 132 0.02 -1.92 11.95
C LEU A 132 -0.58 -3.16 11.30
N ILE A 133 -0.09 -4.36 11.61
CA ILE A 133 -0.51 -5.59 10.93
C ILE A 133 -1.93 -6.06 11.32
N GLN A 134 -2.49 -5.49 12.40
CA GLN A 134 -3.84 -5.79 12.88
C GLN A 134 -4.88 -4.77 12.39
N GLU A 135 -4.47 -3.68 11.74
CA GLU A 135 -5.37 -2.67 11.20
C GLU A 135 -6.14 -3.16 9.96
N ASP A 136 -7.37 -2.68 9.81
CA ASP A 136 -8.18 -2.92 8.60
C ASP A 136 -7.59 -2.24 7.34
N GLY A 137 -6.75 -1.23 7.54
CA GLY A 137 -6.05 -0.49 6.49
C GLY A 137 -4.76 -1.16 6.02
N SER A 138 -4.44 -2.37 6.48
CA SER A 138 -3.20 -3.07 6.17
C SER A 138 -3.43 -4.27 5.27
N LEU A 139 -2.83 -4.27 4.08
CA LEU A 139 -3.09 -5.23 3.02
C LEU A 139 -1.82 -5.95 2.53
N ILE A 140 -2.00 -7.20 2.13
CA ILE A 140 -1.21 -7.86 1.07
C ILE A 140 -1.93 -7.57 -0.25
N ALA A 141 -1.43 -6.61 -1.01
CA ALA A 141 -2.05 -6.08 -2.23
C ALA A 141 -1.32 -6.50 -3.50
N TRP A 142 -2.09 -6.80 -4.54
CA TRP A 142 -1.57 -7.13 -5.87
C TRP A 142 -2.33 -6.41 -6.99
N ILE A 143 -3.28 -5.54 -6.63
CA ILE A 143 -3.98 -4.63 -7.54
C ILE A 143 -3.68 -3.21 -7.09
N GLN A 144 -3.26 -2.36 -8.03
CA GLN A 144 -3.09 -0.93 -7.84
C GLN A 144 -3.82 -0.18 -8.95
N ASN A 145 -4.68 0.75 -8.59
CA ASN A 145 -5.50 1.52 -9.54
C ASN A 145 -6.24 0.62 -10.54
N LYS A 146 -6.84 -0.46 -10.02
CA LYS A 146 -7.59 -1.47 -10.79
C LYS A 146 -6.74 -2.23 -11.81
N THR A 147 -5.42 -2.16 -11.73
CA THR A 147 -4.48 -2.90 -12.57
C THR A 147 -3.64 -3.82 -11.70
N GLU A 148 -3.33 -5.02 -12.17
CA GLU A 148 -2.37 -5.89 -11.45
C GLU A 148 -1.03 -5.18 -11.32
N ILE A 149 -0.41 -5.31 -10.15
CA ILE A 149 0.95 -4.83 -9.98
C ILE A 149 1.86 -5.85 -10.67
N VAL A 150 2.53 -5.45 -11.74
CA VAL A 150 3.42 -6.31 -12.53
C VAL A 150 4.83 -5.73 -12.50
N LYS A 151 5.83 -6.58 -12.23
CA LYS A 151 7.25 -6.22 -12.42
C LYS A 151 7.92 -7.24 -13.32
N ASN A 152 8.51 -6.77 -14.42
CA ASN A 152 9.40 -7.55 -15.30
C ASN A 152 8.89 -8.99 -15.58
N SER A 153 7.60 -9.12 -15.92
CA SER A 153 6.94 -10.39 -16.29
C SER A 153 6.52 -11.33 -15.13
N THR A 154 6.63 -10.89 -13.88
CA THR A 154 6.09 -11.60 -12.70
C THR A 154 5.10 -10.73 -11.94
N THR A 155 3.96 -11.31 -11.52
CA THR A 155 3.00 -10.60 -10.66
C THR A 155 3.68 -10.20 -9.36
N PHE A 156 3.40 -8.98 -8.92
CA PHE A 156 4.08 -8.31 -7.83
C PHE A 156 3.10 -8.10 -6.69
N VAL A 157 3.56 -8.37 -5.47
CA VAL A 157 2.78 -8.15 -4.26
C VAL A 157 3.43 -7.04 -3.46
N ALA A 158 2.61 -6.17 -2.88
CA ALA A 158 3.00 -5.12 -1.96
C ALA A 158 2.34 -5.35 -0.61
N LEU A 159 3.06 -5.07 0.47
CA LEU A 159 2.46 -4.89 1.79
C LEU A 159 2.22 -3.40 1.95
N VAL A 160 0.97 -3.00 2.22
CA VAL A 160 0.54 -1.60 2.25
C VAL A 160 -0.22 -1.34 3.54
N CYS A 161 0.16 -0.31 4.30
CA CYS A 161 -0.55 0.13 5.52
C CYS A 161 -1.08 1.56 5.33
N GLU A 162 -2.41 1.74 5.36
CA GLU A 162 -3.06 3.05 5.17
C GLU A 162 -2.64 4.10 6.21
N ASN A 163 -2.55 3.70 7.48
CA ASN A 163 -2.07 4.57 8.57
C ASN A 163 -0.55 4.48 8.78
N GLY A 164 0.13 3.65 7.98
CA GLY A 164 1.59 3.64 7.93
C GLY A 164 2.12 4.98 7.40
N GLY A 165 3.36 5.31 7.75
CA GLY A 165 4.07 6.37 7.06
C GLY A 165 4.22 6.06 5.57
N VAL A 166 4.53 7.08 4.76
CA VAL A 166 4.79 6.92 3.30
C VAL A 166 5.92 5.94 2.94
N ASN A 167 6.63 5.41 3.94
CA ASN A 167 7.72 4.45 3.82
C ASN A 167 7.30 3.01 4.17
N ASP A 168 6.07 2.80 4.65
CA ASP A 168 5.61 1.49 5.15
C ASP A 168 4.97 0.66 4.03
N MET A 169 5.53 0.79 2.82
CA MET A 169 5.17 -0.02 1.66
C MET A 169 6.37 -0.87 1.24
N CYS A 170 6.31 -2.17 1.51
CA CYS A 170 7.26 -3.11 0.94
C CYS A 170 6.74 -3.61 -0.39
N SER A 171 7.52 -3.41 -1.44
CA SER A 171 7.17 -3.77 -2.82
C SER A 171 8.05 -4.95 -3.27
N SER A 172 7.58 -5.83 -4.16
CA SER A 172 8.30 -7.06 -4.56
C SER A 172 8.58 -8.01 -3.39
N ILE A 173 7.56 -8.45 -2.66
CA ILE A 173 7.75 -9.37 -1.53
C ILE A 173 8.44 -10.68 -1.99
N ALA A 174 9.59 -11.01 -1.39
CA ALA A 174 10.33 -12.25 -1.57
C ALA A 174 10.07 -13.27 -0.47
N LYS A 175 9.91 -12.79 0.76
CA LYS A 175 9.67 -13.60 1.95
C LYS A 175 9.01 -12.75 3.04
N ILE A 176 8.10 -13.34 3.79
CA ILE A 176 7.56 -12.76 5.02
C ILE A 176 8.03 -13.63 6.19
N VAL A 177 8.58 -13.02 7.23
CA VAL A 177 8.82 -13.66 8.53
C VAL A 177 7.77 -13.14 9.51
N VAL A 178 7.09 -14.06 10.19
CA VAL A 178 6.02 -13.77 11.14
C VAL A 178 6.54 -13.96 12.55
N HIS A 179 6.46 -12.90 13.35
CA HIS A 179 6.84 -12.94 14.77
C HIS A 179 5.61 -13.24 15.63
N GLN A 180 5.78 -14.06 16.66
CA GLN A 180 4.73 -14.42 17.63
C GLN A 180 4.95 -13.79 19.00
#